data_AF-G0NSU1-F1
#
_entry.id   AF-G0NSU1-F1
#
_cell.length_a   1.000
_cell.length_b   1.000
_cell.length_c   1.000
_cell.angle_alpha   90.00
_cell.angle_beta   90.00
_cell.angle_gamma   90.00
#
_symmetry.space_group_name_H-M   'P 1'
#
loop_
_entity.id
_entity.type
_entity.pdbx_description
1 polymer ?
#
loop_
_entity_poly.entity_id
_entity_poly.type
_entity_poly.pdbx_seq_one_letter_code
_entity_poly.pdbx_strand_id
1 'polypeptide(L)'
;MISKIYSSSSIYFSTDDKIDFFGPKCTREPSYNYKLSGKQDGDGGFWNTFYELDFYIIHNCTNHGAKMRQIRRNTQYAPASALFVEIKPWNSSITNQGQETAEFF
;
A
#
# COMPACT_ATOMS: atom_id res chain seq x y z
N MET A 1 8.74 -0.28 -10.15
CA MET A 1 7.96 0.18 -8.99
C MET A 1 6.57 -0.41 -9.08
N ILE A 2 6.09 -0.97 -7.98
CA ILE A 2 4.74 -1.48 -7.76
C ILE A 2 4.26 -0.80 -6.48
N SER A 3 3.05 -0.23 -6.47
CA SER A 3 2.48 0.37 -5.27
C SER A 3 1.13 -0.27 -4.98
N LYS A 4 0.84 -0.59 -3.73
CA LYS A 4 -0.40 -1.23 -3.35
C LYS A 4 -0.99 -0.62 -2.06
N ILE A 5 -2.32 -0.65 -1.96
CA ILE A 5 -3.05 -0.26 -0.75
C ILE A 5 -3.93 -1.39 -0.29
N TYR A 6 -3.87 -1.63 1.02
CA TYR A 6 -4.68 -2.62 1.71
C TYR A 6 -5.43 -1.96 2.85
N SER A 7 -6.62 -2.47 3.14
CA SER A 7 -7.35 -2.22 4.36
C SER A 7 -7.22 -3.47 5.22
N SER A 8 -6.39 -3.45 6.25
CA SER A 8 -6.35 -4.52 7.24
C SER A 8 -7.55 -4.40 8.19
N SER A 9 -8.25 -5.50 8.45
CA SER A 9 -9.20 -5.60 9.54
C SER A 9 -8.98 -6.92 10.29
N SER A 10 -8.83 -6.85 11.61
CA SER A 10 -8.26 -7.91 12.45
C SER A 10 -9.19 -9.11 12.72
N ILE A 11 -10.27 -9.31 11.95
CA ILE A 11 -11.27 -10.34 12.25
C ILE A 11 -11.75 -11.08 10.99
N TYR A 12 -11.08 -12.20 10.69
CA TYR A 12 -11.67 -13.48 10.28
C TYR A 12 -12.79 -13.47 9.21
N PHE A 13 -12.69 -12.70 8.12
CA PHE A 13 -13.46 -13.03 6.90
C PHE A 13 -12.60 -12.84 5.65
N SER A 14 -12.63 -13.87 4.80
CA SER A 14 -11.87 -14.05 3.56
C SER A 14 -12.34 -13.12 2.43
N THR A 15 -12.28 -11.81 2.63
CA THR A 15 -12.44 -10.83 1.55
C THR A 15 -11.08 -10.27 1.16
N ASP A 16 -10.87 -9.99 -0.13
CA ASP A 16 -9.64 -9.37 -0.62
C ASP A 16 -9.52 -7.96 -0.02
N ASP A 17 -8.66 -7.82 0.99
CA ASP A 17 -8.38 -6.56 1.70
C ASP A 17 -7.66 -5.52 0.82
N LYS A 18 -7.38 -5.83 -0.45
CA LYS A 18 -6.73 -4.92 -1.39
C LYS A 18 -7.72 -3.87 -1.90
N ILE A 19 -7.50 -2.61 -1.54
CA ILE A 19 -8.30 -1.48 -2.02
C ILE A 19 -7.97 -1.16 -3.48
N ASP A 20 -6.69 -1.07 -3.82
CA ASP A 20 -6.23 -0.73 -5.17
C ASP A 20 -4.78 -1.18 -5.41
N PHE A 21 -4.44 -1.36 -6.69
CA PHE A 21 -3.16 -1.85 -7.15
C PHE A 21 -2.60 -1.01 -8.30
N PHE A 22 -1.45 -0.39 -8.05
CA PHE A 22 -0.68 0.28 -9.08
C PHE A 22 0.43 -0.65 -9.55
N GLY A 23 0.16 -1.31 -10.67
CA GLY A 23 0.99 -2.38 -11.20
C GLY A 23 2.43 -2.00 -11.56
N PRO A 24 3.22 -2.99 -12.03
CA PRO A 24 4.64 -2.80 -12.28
C PRO A 24 4.89 -1.73 -13.34
N LYS A 25 5.62 -0.69 -12.95
CA LYS A 25 6.16 0.34 -13.84
C LYS A 25 7.67 0.29 -13.84
N CYS A 26 8.25 0.17 -15.03
CA CYS A 26 9.65 0.45 -15.28
C CYS A 26 9.78 1.91 -15.67
N THR A 27 10.62 2.67 -14.98
CA THR A 27 10.90 4.07 -15.30
C THR A 27 12.41 4.30 -15.25
N ARG A 28 12.89 5.20 -16.10
CA ARG A 28 14.26 5.75 -16.03
C ARG A 28 14.28 7.12 -15.36
N GLU A 29 13.10 7.70 -15.12
CA GLU A 29 12.94 8.98 -14.45
C GLU A 29 13.23 8.86 -12.96
N PRO A 30 13.78 9.90 -12.32
CA PRO A 30 14.10 9.90 -10.89
C PRO A 30 12.85 9.90 -10.00
N SER A 31 11.68 10.21 -10.53
CA SER A 31 10.41 10.23 -9.81
C SER A 31 9.28 9.65 -10.66
N TYR A 32 8.24 9.17 -9.99
CA TYR A 32 7.06 8.63 -10.65
C TYR A 32 5.80 8.90 -9.84
N ASN A 33 4.81 9.53 -10.47
CA ASN A 33 3.53 9.80 -9.84
C ASN A 33 2.64 8.56 -9.94
N TYR A 34 2.01 8.17 -8.83
CA TYR A 34 1.01 7.12 -8.78
C TYR A 34 -0.31 7.70 -8.26
N LYS A 35 -1.41 7.07 -8.66
CA LYS A 35 -2.73 7.35 -8.12
C LYS A 35 -3.34 6.02 -7.73
N LEU A 36 -3.82 5.96 -6.50
CA LEU A 36 -4.51 4.80 -5.94
C LEU A 36 -5.81 5.29 -5.32
N SER A 37 -6.91 4.64 -5.65
CA SER A 37 -8.25 4.94 -5.17
C SER A 37 -9.13 3.73 -5.30
N GLY A 38 -9.90 3.41 -4.27
CA GLY A 38 -10.85 2.31 -4.31
C GLY A 38 -12.01 2.55 -3.37
N LYS A 39 -12.88 1.55 -3.26
CA LYS A 39 -13.98 1.51 -2.31
C LYS A 39 -13.78 0.31 -1.41
N GLN A 40 -14.02 0.50 -0.13
CA GLN A 40 -14.01 -0.56 0.87
C GLN A 40 -15.42 -0.64 1.45
N ASP A 41 -16.11 -1.76 1.19
CA ASP A 41 -17.45 -2.03 1.68
C ASP A 41 -17.36 -3.23 2.63
N GLY A 42 -16.77 -3.05 3.82
CA GLY A 42 -16.59 -4.16 4.75
C GLY A 42 -15.79 -3.80 5.98
N ASP A 43 -16.48 -3.47 7.07
CA ASP A 43 -15.88 -3.38 8.40
C ASP A 43 -15.80 -4.79 9.01
N GLY A 44 -14.67 -5.08 9.62
CA GLY A 44 -14.45 -6.30 10.38
C GLY A 44 -15.29 -6.34 11.65
N GLY A 45 -16.55 -6.75 11.53
CA GLY A 45 -17.45 -7.10 12.64
C GLY A 45 -17.87 -5.94 13.55
N PHE A 46 -18.99 -6.13 14.25
CA PHE A 46 -19.70 -5.17 15.12
C PHE A 46 -18.88 -4.34 16.13
N TRP A 47 -17.58 -4.62 16.33
CA TRP A 47 -16.73 -3.99 17.33
C TRP A 47 -15.59 -3.15 16.75
N ASN A 48 -15.26 -3.26 15.45
CA ASN A 48 -14.16 -2.49 14.87
C ASN A 48 -14.67 -1.23 14.16
N THR A 49 -14.54 -0.08 14.83
CA THR A 49 -15.01 1.21 14.31
C THR A 49 -13.98 1.92 13.44
N PHE A 50 -12.84 1.29 13.13
CA PHE A 50 -11.77 1.87 12.30
C PHE A 50 -11.26 0.90 11.24
N TYR A 51 -11.07 1.41 10.02
CA TYR A 51 -10.27 0.80 8.97
C TYR A 51 -8.79 1.06 9.20
N GLU A 52 -7.95 0.05 8.99
CA GLU A 52 -6.50 0.17 9.03
C GLU A 52 -5.95 0.22 7.60
N LEU A 53 -5.55 1.39 7.13
CA LEU A 53 -5.05 1.57 5.76
C LEU A 53 -3.54 1.39 5.73
N ASP A 54 -3.10 0.32 5.11
CA ASP A 54 -1.70 0.00 4.87
C ASP A 54 -1.31 0.29 3.43
N PHE A 55 -0.18 0.97 3.27
CA PHE A 55 0.37 1.32 1.97
C PHE A 55 1.79 0.78 1.86
N TYR A 56 2.10 0.11 0.75
CA TYR A 56 3.45 -0.34 0.47
C TYR A 56 3.87 -0.14 -0.97
N ILE A 57 5.18 0.02 -1.15
CA ILE A 57 5.84 0.10 -2.46
C ILE A 57 6.85 -1.03 -2.53
N ILE A 58 6.74 -1.84 -3.57
CA ILE A 58 7.73 -2.83 -3.95
C ILE A 58 8.53 -2.29 -5.13
N HIS A 59 9.85 -2.26 -5.02
CA HIS A 59 10.74 -1.73 -6.04
C HIS A 59 12.05 -2.49 -6.13
N ASN A 60 12.70 -2.40 -7.29
CA ASN A 60 14.05 -2.86 -7.53
C ASN A 60 15.02 -1.69 -7.76
N CYS A 61 14.65 -0.46 -7.34
CA CYS A 61 15.53 0.70 -7.39
C CYS A 61 16.66 0.54 -6.34
N THR A 62 17.69 -0.22 -6.70
CA THR A 62 18.87 -0.48 -5.89
C THR A 62 20.14 -0.27 -6.72
N ASN A 63 21.20 0.21 -6.07
CA ASN A 63 22.53 0.37 -6.65
C ASN A 63 23.33 -0.95 -6.60
N HIS A 64 22.82 -1.97 -5.90
CA HIS A 64 23.46 -3.27 -5.72
C HIS A 64 22.48 -4.41 -6.01
N GLY A 65 22.81 -5.23 -7.02
CA GLY A 65 22.06 -6.45 -7.39
C GLY A 65 20.63 -6.20 -7.89
N ALA A 66 19.94 -7.27 -8.30
CA ALA A 66 18.57 -7.21 -8.85
C ALA A 66 17.49 -7.58 -7.82
N LYS A 67 17.71 -7.28 -6.54
CA LYS A 67 16.80 -7.71 -5.47
C LYS A 67 15.62 -6.76 -5.33
N MET A 68 14.42 -7.33 -5.16
CA MET A 68 13.20 -6.59 -4.83
C MET A 68 13.21 -6.17 -3.37
N ARG A 69 12.72 -4.96 -3.10
CA ARG A 69 12.62 -4.38 -1.76
C ARG A 69 11.25 -3.79 -1.55
N GLN A 70 10.76 -3.87 -0.32
CA GLN A 70 9.46 -3.35 0.10
C GLN A 70 9.65 -2.27 1.17
N ILE A 71 9.06 -1.10 0.92
CA ILE A 71 8.87 -0.07 1.92
C ILE A 71 7.40 0.00 2.31
N ARG A 72 7.13 0.13 3.60
CA ARG A 72 5.78 0.29 4.15
C ARG A 72 5.65 1.68 4.76
N ARG A 73 4.53 2.33 4.49
CA ARG A 73 4.14 3.57 5.17
C ARG A 73 3.49 3.22 6.50
N ASN A 74 3.59 4.12 7.49
CA ASN A 74 2.82 3.98 8.73
C ASN A 74 1.33 3.81 8.41
N THR A 75 0.71 2.83 9.08
CA THR A 75 -0.71 2.53 8.97
C THR A 75 -1.54 3.78 9.30
N GLN A 76 -2.48 4.10 8.42
CA GLN A 76 -3.40 5.21 8.61
C GLN A 76 -4.75 4.65 9.06
N TYR A 77 -5.22 5.07 10.23
CA TYR A 77 -6.54 4.68 10.71
C TYR A 77 -7.61 5.65 10.19
N ALA A 78 -8.73 5.10 9.74
CA ALA A 78 -9.87 5.89 9.30
C ALA A 78 -11.16 5.36 9.94
N PRO A 79 -12.07 6.23 10.42
CA PRO A 79 -13.28 5.76 11.06
C PRO A 79 -14.19 5.08 10.04
N ALA A 80 -14.85 3.99 10.45
CA ALA A 80 -15.76 3.23 9.60
C ALA A 80 -16.97 4.04 9.12
N SER A 81 -17.30 5.12 9.84
CA SER A 81 -18.34 6.09 9.46
C SER A 81 -17.89 7.11 8.40
N ALA A 82 -16.62 7.15 8.02
CA ALA A 82 -16.13 8.09 7.02
C ALA A 82 -16.67 7.73 5.62
N LEU A 83 -17.40 8.67 5.01
CA LEU A 83 -17.84 8.56 3.61
C LEU A 83 -16.69 8.76 2.61
N PHE A 84 -15.64 9.45 3.03
CA PHE A 84 -14.45 9.72 2.22
C PHE A 84 -13.22 9.78 3.11
N VAL A 85 -12.14 9.12 2.68
CA VAL A 85 -10.86 9.11 3.38
C VAL A 85 -9.78 9.54 2.41
N GLU A 86 -9.16 10.69 2.69
CA GLU A 86 -7.99 11.14 1.94
C GLU A 86 -6.72 10.47 2.49
N ILE A 87 -5.99 9.78 1.61
CA ILE A 87 -4.66 9.26 1.93
C ILE A 87 -3.66 10.32 1.52
N LYS A 88 -2.97 10.90 2.50
CA LYS A 88 -1.98 11.96 2.23
C LYS A 88 -0.93 11.46 1.22
N PRO A 89 -0.53 12.30 0.24
CA PRO A 89 0.53 11.96 -0.70
C PRO A 89 1.79 11.49 0.02
N TRP A 90 2.37 10.39 -0.44
CA TRP A 90 3.62 9.87 0.11
C TRP A 90 4.76 10.03 -0.90
N ASN A 91 5.52 11.11 -0.71
CA ASN A 91 6.75 11.41 -1.46
C ASN A 91 7.92 10.70 -0.79
N SER A 92 8.22 9.48 -1.22
CA SER A 92 9.28 8.66 -0.64
C SER A 92 10.48 8.54 -1.58
N SER A 93 11.69 8.75 -1.06
CA SER A 93 12.92 8.35 -1.75
C SER A 93 13.14 6.86 -1.51
N ILE A 94 13.04 6.06 -2.56
CA ILE A 94 12.99 4.59 -2.45
C ILE A 94 14.35 3.93 -2.73
N THR A 95 15.33 4.66 -3.26
CA THR A 95 16.62 4.07 -3.66
C THR A 95 17.32 3.38 -2.50
N ASN A 96 17.61 2.08 -2.66
CA ASN A 96 18.20 1.21 -1.63
C ASN A 96 17.38 1.09 -0.32
N GLN A 97 16.14 1.60 -0.28
CA GLN A 97 15.30 1.55 0.91
C GLN A 97 14.48 0.26 0.98
N GLY A 98 13.90 -0.01 2.14
CA GLY A 98 13.01 -1.15 2.37
C GLY A 98 13.72 -2.44 2.73
N GLN A 99 12.91 -3.44 3.08
CA GLN A 99 13.38 -4.80 3.38
C GLN A 99 13.38 -5.63 2.08
N GLU A 100 14.36 -6.51 1.91
CA GLU A 100 14.34 -7.45 0.78
C GLU A 100 13.08 -8.32 0.86
N THR A 101 12.38 -8.47 -0.26
CA THR A 101 11.14 -9.25 -0.33
C THR A 101 11.17 -10.19 -1.53
N ALA A 102 10.53 -11.35 -1.37
CA ALA A 102 10.23 -12.27 -2.47
C ALA A 102 8.83 -12.05 -3.04
N GLU A 103 8.12 -11.00 -2.60
CA GLU A 103 6.84 -10.64 -3.19
C GLU A 103 7.04 -10.10 -4.61
N PHE A 104 6.62 -10.92 -5.55
CA PHE A 104 6.35 -10.55 -6.92
C PHE A 104 4.83 -10.67 -7.05
N PHE A 105 4.18 -9.67 -7.64
CA PHE A 105 2.75 -9.64 -8.00
C PHE A 105 1.81 -9.07 -6.93
#